data_AF-Q7KSU5-F1
#
_entry.id   AF-Q7KSU5-F1
#
_cell.length_a   1.000
_cell.length_b   1.000
_cell.length_c   1.000
_cell.angle_alpha   90.00
_cell.angle_beta   90.00
_cell.angle_gamma   90.00
#
_symmetry.space_group_name_H-M   'P 1'
#
loop_
_entity.id
_entity.type
_entity.pdbx_description
1 polymer ?
#
loop_
_entity_poly.entity_id
_entity_poly.type
_entity_poly.pdbx_seq_one_letter_code
_entity_poly.pdbx_strand_id
1 'polypeptide(L)'
;MKICAQIIGIIVLARLLKEVDGKGEISDLESLAKTDAMYTALLKEINSTFHKRPLLAEKNAEFEKNFQTVLVALNLSMYEIATKIDVYTDFTVYNQIRLELEREIFKKLQVAERLQKMENLMPTCRIFFANQQVQLIGSFSQSNLMKLEILNHPGPECENVEVQKIFIAPTSSTARPDNYDTEILKVLAKYRTRPWGKKTYRDFDEKIWNLFMAINSEEQTFKKNALAAFKKYDEDRAILDKALAHRIAEFEKQIPHETNPCRVDLIRLKKELGRAMFETTQKKHNSLVATNYVKTCLNNQIKLFLAMNDLTL
;
A
#
# COMPACT_ATOMS: atom_id res chain seq x y z
N MET A 1 12.21 -5.30 -36.60
CA MET A 1 13.23 -4.47 -37.29
C MET A 1 13.55 -3.28 -36.40
N LYS A 2 14.76 -3.20 -35.82
CA LYS A 2 15.21 -1.97 -35.15
C LYS A 2 15.61 -1.01 -36.27
N ILE A 3 14.76 -0.04 -36.57
CA ILE A 3 15.12 1.05 -37.49
C ILE A 3 16.14 1.90 -36.73
N CYS A 4 17.42 1.72 -37.04
CA CYS A 4 18.52 2.45 -36.41
C CYS A 4 18.33 3.96 -36.60
N ALA A 5 18.58 4.75 -35.56
CA ALA A 5 18.53 6.22 -35.58
C ALA A 5 19.33 6.84 -36.75
N GLN A 6 20.35 6.15 -37.26
CA GLN A 6 21.08 6.54 -38.48
C GLN A 6 20.19 6.64 -39.72
N ILE A 7 19.19 5.77 -39.88
CA ILE A 7 18.26 5.82 -41.03
C ILE A 7 17.35 7.05 -40.92
N ILE A 8 16.92 7.41 -39.71
CA ILE A 8 16.12 8.62 -39.47
C ILE A 8 16.96 9.87 -39.80
N GLY A 9 18.23 9.91 -39.38
CA GLY A 9 19.15 11.01 -39.71
C GLY A 9 19.34 11.19 -41.22
N ILE A 10 19.49 10.11 -41.97
CA ILE A 10 19.64 10.16 -43.44
C ILE A 10 18.35 10.64 -44.12
N ILE A 11 17.17 10.20 -43.64
CA ILE A 11 15.88 10.63 -44.21
C ILE A 11 15.64 12.12 -43.96
N VAL A 12 16.00 12.64 -42.79
CA VAL A 12 15.87 14.07 -42.48
C VAL A 12 16.83 14.90 -43.33
N LEU A 13 18.10 14.51 -43.46
CA LEU A 13 19.07 15.18 -44.33
C LEU A 13 18.68 15.15 -45.81
N ALA A 14 18.13 14.02 -46.28
CA ALA A 14 17.67 13.90 -47.67
C ALA A 14 16.42 14.73 -47.96
N ARG A 15 15.54 14.96 -46.97
CA ARG A 15 14.41 15.89 -47.11
C ARG A 15 14.86 17.36 -47.08
N LEU A 16 15.81 17.70 -46.21
CA LEU A 16 16.41 19.04 -46.17
C LEU A 16 17.07 19.44 -47.49
N LEU A 17 17.64 18.48 -48.23
CA LEU A 17 18.27 18.76 -49.53
C LEU A 17 17.29 18.79 -50.73
N LYS A 18 16.06 18.27 -50.58
CA LYS A 18 15.12 18.15 -51.71
C LYS A 18 14.09 19.27 -51.82
N GLU A 19 13.87 20.04 -50.75
CA GLU A 19 12.91 21.16 -50.78
C GLU A 19 13.60 22.51 -50.99
N VAL A 20 14.40 22.59 -52.06
CA VAL A 20 14.86 23.88 -52.62
C VAL A 20 13.70 24.52 -53.41
N ASP A 21 12.61 24.81 -52.70
CA ASP A 21 11.49 25.66 -53.16
C ASP A 21 10.94 26.47 -51.97
N GLY A 22 11.84 27.06 -51.18
CA GLY A 22 11.77 28.36 -50.48
C GLY A 22 10.57 28.75 -49.59
N LYS A 23 9.50 27.96 -49.50
CA LYS A 23 8.30 28.27 -48.71
C LYS A 23 8.00 27.24 -47.61
N GLY A 24 8.61 26.04 -47.68
CA GLY A 24 8.48 25.00 -46.65
C GLY A 24 9.48 25.12 -45.50
N GLU A 25 10.72 25.55 -45.77
CA GLU A 25 11.83 25.55 -44.80
C GLU A 25 11.56 26.36 -43.52
N ILE A 26 10.80 27.47 -43.62
CA ILE A 26 10.54 28.34 -42.46
C ILE A 26 9.66 27.63 -41.42
N SER A 27 8.69 26.81 -41.87
CA SER A 27 7.78 26.09 -40.97
C SER A 27 8.52 25.00 -40.20
N ASP A 28 9.40 24.26 -40.87
CA ASP A 28 10.14 23.16 -40.26
C ASP A 28 11.21 23.67 -39.29
N LEU A 29 11.90 24.75 -39.63
CA LEU A 29 12.86 25.39 -38.74
C LEU A 29 12.17 25.98 -37.49
N GLU A 30 11.00 26.60 -37.64
CA GLU A 30 10.22 27.10 -36.52
C GLU A 30 9.72 25.97 -35.61
N SER A 31 9.28 24.85 -36.20
CA SER A 31 8.88 23.65 -35.45
C SER A 31 10.05 23.05 -34.68
N LEU A 32 11.22 22.92 -35.33
CA LEU A 32 12.45 22.45 -34.72
C LEU A 32 12.87 23.34 -33.54
N ALA A 33 12.83 24.66 -33.72
CA ALA A 33 13.14 25.63 -32.67
C ALA A 33 12.16 25.55 -31.48
N LYS A 34 10.87 25.32 -31.73
CA LYS A 34 9.87 25.12 -30.67
C LYS A 34 10.10 23.84 -29.89
N THR A 35 10.38 22.73 -30.58
CA THR A 35 10.71 21.45 -29.93
C THR A 35 11.99 21.57 -29.12
N ASP A 36 13.03 22.22 -29.68
CA ASP A 36 14.28 22.50 -28.98
C ASP A 36 14.06 23.32 -27.71
N ALA A 37 13.28 24.40 -27.79
CA ALA A 37 12.95 25.23 -26.65
C ALA A 37 12.22 24.44 -25.55
N MET A 38 11.27 23.58 -25.92
CA MET A 38 10.53 22.72 -24.99
C MET A 38 11.45 21.76 -24.24
N TYR A 39 12.26 20.96 -24.95
CA TYR A 39 13.16 19.99 -24.31
C TYR A 39 14.29 20.67 -23.54
N THR A 40 14.79 21.81 -24.02
CA THR A 40 15.74 22.62 -23.27
C THR A 40 15.13 23.14 -21.96
N ALA A 41 13.85 23.53 -21.95
CA ALA A 41 13.15 23.92 -20.73
C ALA A 41 13.00 22.74 -19.75
N LEU A 42 12.63 21.56 -20.23
CA LEU A 42 12.52 20.34 -19.41
C LEU A 42 13.87 19.92 -18.80
N LEU A 43 14.95 19.96 -19.57
CA LEU A 43 16.30 19.69 -19.06
C LEU A 43 16.76 20.74 -18.04
N LYS A 44 16.38 22.02 -18.23
CA LYS A 44 16.64 23.09 -17.25
C LYS A 44 15.87 22.87 -15.95
N GLU A 45 14.64 22.37 -16.03
CA GLU A 45 13.85 22.00 -14.86
C GLU A 45 14.54 20.88 -14.05
N ILE A 46 15.02 19.83 -14.73
CA ILE A 46 15.81 18.76 -14.11
C ILE A 46 17.06 19.35 -13.42
N ASN A 47 17.81 20.21 -14.10
CA ASN A 47 18.99 20.85 -13.51
C ASN A 47 18.65 21.68 -12.27
N SER A 48 17.53 22.42 -12.29
CA SER A 48 17.10 23.24 -11.15
C SER A 48 16.69 22.43 -9.92
N THR A 49 16.18 21.21 -10.12
CA THR A 49 15.77 20.31 -9.02
C THR A 49 16.93 19.51 -8.43
N PHE A 50 18.10 19.52 -9.06
CA PHE A 50 19.29 18.77 -8.66
C PHE A 50 19.70 18.98 -7.19
N HIS A 51 19.62 20.23 -6.71
CA HIS A 51 20.00 20.60 -5.34
C HIS A 51 19.01 20.14 -4.27
N LYS A 52 17.79 19.74 -4.66
CA LYS A 52 16.76 19.23 -3.73
C LYS A 52 16.86 17.71 -3.51
N ARG A 53 17.89 17.04 -4.04
CA ARG A 53 18.03 15.59 -3.86
C ARG A 53 18.24 15.23 -2.38
N PRO A 54 17.75 14.07 -1.91
CA PRO A 54 18.06 13.60 -0.57
C PRO A 54 19.58 13.48 -0.36
N LEU A 55 20.10 13.88 0.81
CA LEU A 55 21.52 13.79 1.18
C LEU A 55 22.13 12.41 0.90
N LEU A 56 21.35 11.34 1.07
CA LEU A 56 21.79 9.96 0.82
C LEU A 56 22.09 9.67 -0.66
N ALA A 57 21.54 10.44 -1.59
CA ALA A 57 21.78 10.29 -3.03
C ALA A 57 23.06 11.01 -3.51
N GLU A 58 23.69 11.86 -2.70
CA GLU A 58 24.89 12.62 -3.10
C GLU A 58 26.08 11.74 -3.49
N LYS A 59 26.12 10.49 -3.02
CA LYS A 59 27.22 9.54 -3.29
C LYS A 59 26.90 8.51 -4.37
N ASN A 60 25.81 8.69 -5.11
CA ASN A 60 25.38 7.73 -6.12
C ASN A 60 26.06 7.98 -7.48
N ALA A 61 27.05 7.16 -7.82
CA ALA A 61 27.81 7.30 -9.07
C ALA A 61 26.97 7.09 -10.34
N GLU A 62 25.95 6.22 -10.30
CA GLU A 62 25.04 6.02 -11.43
C GLU A 62 24.17 7.25 -11.67
N PHE A 63 23.67 7.87 -10.59
CA PHE A 63 22.91 9.11 -10.68
C PHE A 63 23.77 10.23 -11.28
N GLU A 64 24.98 10.41 -10.76
CA GLU A 64 25.89 11.45 -11.26
C GLU A 64 26.17 11.25 -12.75
N LYS A 65 26.45 10.01 -13.18
CA LYS A 65 26.65 9.69 -14.61
C LYS A 65 25.44 10.07 -15.47
N ASN A 66 24.22 9.73 -15.05
CA ASN A 66 22.99 10.08 -15.78
C ASN A 66 22.70 11.59 -15.73
N PHE A 67 23.08 12.26 -14.64
CA PHE A 67 22.89 13.71 -14.55
C PHE A 67 23.90 14.47 -15.42
N GLN A 68 25.14 13.99 -15.55
CA GLN A 68 26.13 14.58 -16.46
C GLN A 68 25.68 14.55 -17.93
N THR A 69 24.94 13.52 -18.36
CA THR A 69 24.38 13.51 -19.73
C THR A 69 23.32 14.61 -19.92
N VAL A 70 22.52 14.90 -18.89
CA VAL A 70 21.60 16.05 -18.89
C VAL A 70 22.35 17.38 -19.03
N LEU A 71 23.47 17.55 -18.30
CA LEU A 71 24.29 18.76 -18.39
C LEU A 71 24.92 18.94 -19.79
N VAL A 72 25.37 17.86 -20.41
CA VAL A 72 25.87 17.89 -21.79
C VAL A 72 24.74 18.24 -22.76
N ALA A 73 23.56 17.62 -22.58
CA ALA A 73 22.41 17.84 -23.46
C ALA A 73 21.90 19.28 -23.47
N LEU A 74 22.05 20.02 -22.36
CA LEU A 74 21.71 21.44 -22.28
C LEU A 74 22.50 22.32 -23.26
N ASN A 75 23.71 21.89 -23.66
CA ASN A 75 24.58 22.63 -24.57
C ASN A 75 24.46 22.16 -26.03
N LEU A 76 23.65 21.15 -26.31
CA LEU A 76 23.44 20.67 -27.67
C LEU A 76 22.69 21.71 -28.51
N SER A 77 22.97 21.71 -29.81
CA SER A 77 22.29 22.59 -30.76
C SER A 77 20.87 22.09 -31.07
N MET A 78 20.03 22.95 -31.66
CA MET A 78 18.70 22.53 -32.14
C MET A 78 18.76 21.43 -33.21
N TYR A 79 19.88 21.30 -33.93
CA TYR A 79 20.07 20.25 -34.93
C TYR A 79 20.31 18.87 -34.30
N GLU A 80 20.61 18.82 -33.00
CA GLU A 80 20.80 17.59 -32.22
C GLU A 80 19.58 17.29 -31.34
N ILE A 81 18.40 17.73 -31.76
CA ILE A 81 17.16 17.60 -30.99
C ILE A 81 16.84 16.14 -30.63
N ALA A 82 17.14 15.19 -31.50
CA ALA A 82 16.92 13.76 -31.23
C ALA A 82 17.69 13.33 -29.97
N THR A 83 18.97 13.72 -29.87
CA THR A 83 19.81 13.44 -28.70
C THR A 83 19.27 14.12 -27.44
N LYS A 84 18.73 15.36 -27.53
CA LYS A 84 18.09 16.02 -26.38
C LYS A 84 16.86 15.26 -25.89
N ILE A 85 16.02 14.80 -26.82
CA ILE A 85 14.82 14.00 -26.52
C ILE A 85 15.21 12.68 -25.84
N ASP A 86 16.20 11.98 -26.39
CA ASP A 86 16.69 10.72 -25.84
C ASP A 86 17.23 10.93 -24.41
N VAL A 87 18.09 11.93 -24.19
CA VAL A 87 18.64 12.21 -22.85
C VAL A 87 17.55 12.56 -21.84
N TYR A 88 16.57 13.39 -22.21
CA TYR A 88 15.46 13.71 -21.32
C TYR A 88 14.66 12.45 -20.95
N THR A 89 14.37 11.61 -21.95
CA THR A 89 13.55 10.41 -21.78
C THR A 89 14.28 9.38 -20.92
N ASP A 90 15.54 9.10 -21.24
CA ASP A 90 16.40 8.17 -20.50
C ASP A 90 16.56 8.61 -19.04
N PHE A 91 16.84 9.89 -18.80
CA PHE A 91 16.96 10.41 -17.44
C PHE A 91 15.65 10.31 -16.66
N THR A 92 14.53 10.65 -17.30
CA THR A 92 13.20 10.62 -16.65
C THR A 92 12.83 9.19 -16.24
N VAL A 93 13.01 8.22 -17.14
CA VAL A 93 12.76 6.80 -16.85
C VAL A 93 13.69 6.29 -15.74
N TYR A 94 14.99 6.56 -15.86
CA TYR A 94 15.98 6.23 -14.85
C TYR A 94 15.61 6.78 -13.47
N ASN A 95 15.27 8.07 -13.41
CA ASN A 95 14.99 8.77 -12.16
C ASN A 95 13.66 8.32 -11.54
N GLN A 96 12.66 7.98 -12.35
CA GLN A 96 11.42 7.38 -11.86
C GLN A 96 11.68 6.04 -11.17
N ILE A 97 12.41 5.14 -11.83
CA ILE A 97 12.79 3.83 -11.24
C ILE A 97 13.56 4.03 -9.94
N ARG A 98 14.52 4.97 -9.92
CA ARG A 98 15.30 5.30 -8.73
C ARG A 98 14.40 5.68 -7.56
N LEU A 99 13.45 6.60 -7.78
CA LEU A 99 12.53 7.09 -6.75
C LEU A 99 11.59 6.00 -6.25
N GLU A 100 11.11 5.11 -7.13
CA GLU A 100 10.27 3.97 -6.74
C GLU A 100 11.03 2.98 -5.86
N LEU A 101 12.27 2.62 -6.23
CA LEU A 101 13.13 1.75 -5.42
C LEU A 101 13.45 2.37 -4.06
N GLU A 102 13.79 3.66 -4.02
CA GLU A 102 14.06 4.38 -2.77
C GLU A 102 12.84 4.42 -1.83
N ARG A 103 11.63 4.55 -2.38
CA ARG A 103 10.39 4.47 -1.60
C ARG A 103 10.19 3.08 -0.98
N GLU A 104 10.45 2.01 -1.73
CA GLU A 104 10.36 0.64 -1.21
C GLU A 104 11.42 0.35 -0.16
N ILE A 105 12.66 0.82 -0.36
CA ILE A 105 13.74 0.74 0.63
C ILE A 105 13.31 1.44 1.93
N PHE A 106 12.74 2.65 1.83
CA PHE A 106 12.29 3.39 3.00
C PHE A 106 11.16 2.67 3.77
N LYS A 107 10.22 2.03 3.06
CA LYS A 107 9.18 1.21 3.69
C LYS A 107 9.80 0.02 4.44
N LYS A 108 10.72 -0.71 3.81
CA LYS A 108 11.43 -1.83 4.46
C LYS A 108 12.20 -1.38 5.70
N LEU A 109 12.86 -0.21 5.61
CA LEU A 109 13.61 0.35 6.74
C LEU A 109 12.70 0.62 7.94
N GLN A 110 11.53 1.23 7.74
CA GLN A 110 10.56 1.47 8.82
C GLN A 110 10.06 0.17 9.48
N VAL A 111 9.84 -0.88 8.68
CA VAL A 111 9.41 -2.18 9.20
C VAL A 111 10.51 -2.79 10.06
N ALA A 112 11.76 -2.80 9.57
CA ALA A 112 12.91 -3.32 10.30
C ALA A 112 13.13 -2.57 11.62
N GLU A 113 13.05 -1.23 11.63
CA GLU A 113 13.18 -0.41 12.85
C GLU A 113 12.09 -0.72 13.88
N ARG A 114 10.84 -0.92 13.44
CA ARG A 114 9.72 -1.24 14.34
C ARG A 114 9.87 -2.63 14.94
N LEU A 115 10.24 -3.62 14.14
CA LEU A 115 10.42 -4.99 14.61
C LEU A 115 11.59 -5.09 15.60
N GLN A 116 12.71 -4.41 15.32
CA GLN A 116 13.88 -4.42 16.20
C GLN A 116 13.58 -3.87 17.61
N LYS A 117 12.61 -2.95 17.75
CA LYS A 117 12.20 -2.35 19.03
C LYS A 117 11.32 -3.26 19.88
N MET A 118 10.85 -4.40 19.35
CA MET A 118 9.99 -5.32 20.11
C MET A 118 10.81 -6.12 21.12
N GLU A 119 10.32 -6.22 22.37
CA GLU A 119 11.05 -6.88 23.47
C GLU A 119 11.27 -8.38 23.21
N ASN A 120 10.21 -9.08 22.79
CA ASN A 120 10.22 -10.54 22.61
C ASN A 120 10.83 -11.01 21.29
N LEU A 121 11.44 -10.11 20.50
CA LEU A 121 12.02 -10.49 19.22
C LEU A 121 13.21 -11.45 19.44
N MET A 122 13.23 -12.56 18.70
CA MET A 122 14.33 -13.53 18.75
C MET A 122 15.69 -12.83 18.53
N PRO A 123 16.75 -13.19 19.27
CA PRO A 123 18.06 -12.56 19.13
C PRO A 123 18.62 -12.63 17.70
N THR A 124 18.43 -13.77 17.02
CA THR A 124 18.81 -13.95 15.61
C THR A 124 18.08 -12.95 14.70
N CYS A 125 16.77 -12.77 14.89
CA CYS A 125 16.01 -11.77 14.14
C CYS A 125 16.37 -10.33 14.50
N ARG A 126 16.74 -10.05 15.76
CA ARG A 126 17.24 -8.73 16.15
C ARG A 126 18.52 -8.37 15.40
N ILE A 127 19.45 -9.32 15.28
CA ILE A 127 20.69 -9.17 14.49
C ILE A 127 20.35 -9.02 13.01
N PHE A 128 19.45 -9.86 12.48
CA PHE A 128 19.01 -9.78 11.10
C PHE A 128 18.46 -8.38 10.75
N PHE A 129 17.50 -7.85 11.51
CA PHE A 129 16.92 -6.53 11.22
C PHE A 129 17.92 -5.39 11.42
N ALA A 130 18.89 -5.52 12.34
CA ALA A 130 19.97 -4.55 12.47
C ALA A 130 20.86 -4.53 11.21
N ASN A 131 21.27 -5.71 10.73
CA ASN A 131 22.07 -5.84 9.51
C ASN A 131 21.29 -5.36 8.28
N GLN A 132 20.00 -5.69 8.22
CA GLN A 132 19.12 -5.26 7.13
C GLN A 132 19.02 -3.73 7.08
N GLN A 133 18.89 -3.04 8.23
CA GLN A 133 18.88 -1.58 8.25
C GLN A 133 20.18 -0.99 7.69
N VAL A 134 21.34 -1.53 8.08
CA VAL A 134 22.63 -1.09 7.56
C VAL A 134 22.71 -1.27 6.03
N GLN A 135 22.28 -2.42 5.52
CA GLN A 135 22.26 -2.70 4.08
C GLN A 135 21.30 -1.76 3.32
N LEU A 136 20.09 -1.55 3.84
CA LEU A 136 19.10 -0.66 3.23
C LEU A 136 19.57 0.80 3.21
N ILE A 137 20.17 1.28 4.31
CA ILE A 137 20.75 2.64 4.35
C ILE A 137 21.91 2.77 3.36
N GLY A 138 22.78 1.76 3.26
CA GLY A 138 23.88 1.74 2.29
C GLY A 138 23.40 1.74 0.83
N SER A 139 22.28 1.09 0.55
CA SER A 139 21.75 0.90 -0.81
C SER A 139 21.36 2.20 -1.54
N PHE A 140 21.06 3.29 -0.82
CA PHE A 140 20.75 4.59 -1.42
C PHE A 140 21.90 5.10 -2.33
N SER A 141 23.14 4.78 -1.95
CA SER A 141 24.34 5.14 -2.72
C SER A 141 24.65 4.22 -3.92
N GLN A 142 23.88 3.13 -4.11
CA GLN A 142 24.15 2.11 -5.13
C GLN A 142 23.28 2.28 -6.38
N SER A 143 23.58 1.54 -7.45
CA SER A 143 22.79 1.57 -8.68
C SER A 143 21.35 1.06 -8.49
N ASN A 144 20.45 1.40 -9.41
CA ASN A 144 19.07 0.90 -9.41
C ASN A 144 19.02 -0.63 -9.47
N LEU A 145 19.91 -1.26 -10.23
CA LEU A 145 20.03 -2.72 -10.28
C LEU A 145 20.37 -3.30 -8.90
N MET A 146 21.37 -2.72 -8.22
CA MET A 146 21.78 -3.20 -6.91
C MET A 146 20.71 -2.95 -5.83
N LYS A 147 20.02 -1.81 -5.89
CA LYS A 147 18.84 -1.54 -5.04
C LYS A 147 17.77 -2.62 -5.22
N LEU A 148 17.48 -3.00 -6.47
CA LEU A 148 16.51 -4.05 -6.79
C LEU A 148 16.95 -5.40 -6.25
N GLU A 149 18.23 -5.76 -6.37
CA GLU A 149 18.79 -6.99 -5.81
C GLU A 149 18.63 -7.04 -4.28
N ILE A 150 18.92 -5.94 -3.58
CA ILE A 150 18.76 -5.85 -2.12
C ILE A 150 17.28 -5.97 -1.71
N LEU A 151 16.37 -5.34 -2.47
CA LEU A 151 14.93 -5.44 -2.19
C LEU A 151 14.40 -6.87 -2.37
N ASN A 152 14.93 -7.60 -3.35
CA ASN A 152 14.54 -8.95 -3.72
C ASN A 152 15.35 -10.06 -3.03
N HIS A 153 16.22 -9.73 -2.06
CA HIS A 153 16.94 -10.73 -1.28
C HIS A 153 16.16 -11.04 0.00
N PRO A 154 15.26 -12.06 0.01
CA PRO A 154 14.51 -12.40 1.21
C PRO A 154 15.46 -12.91 2.29
N GLY A 155 15.36 -12.35 3.50
CA GLY A 155 15.92 -13.01 4.67
C GLY A 155 15.11 -14.27 5.01
N PRO A 156 15.68 -15.49 4.87
CA PRO A 156 14.89 -16.72 4.98
C PRO A 156 14.26 -16.93 6.36
N GLU A 157 14.82 -16.32 7.41
CA GLU A 157 14.46 -16.63 8.80
C GLU A 157 13.53 -15.62 9.47
N CYS A 158 13.47 -14.37 9.01
CA CYS A 158 12.79 -13.30 9.75
C CYS A 158 11.87 -12.42 8.88
N GLU A 159 12.04 -12.39 7.56
CA GLU A 159 11.20 -11.58 6.65
C GLU A 159 10.02 -12.37 6.09
N ASN A 160 10.21 -13.67 5.83
CA ASN A 160 9.23 -14.56 5.21
C ASN A 160 8.52 -15.52 6.18
N VAL A 161 8.65 -15.27 7.49
CA VAL A 161 8.07 -16.13 8.51
C VAL A 161 6.86 -15.42 9.13
N GLU A 162 5.80 -16.17 9.44
CA GLU A 162 4.65 -15.66 10.19
C GLU A 162 5.15 -14.88 11.41
N VAL A 163 4.63 -13.66 11.59
CA VAL A 163 5.06 -12.71 12.63
C VAL A 163 5.15 -13.36 14.03
N GLN A 164 4.33 -14.36 14.33
CA GLN A 164 4.35 -15.09 15.61
C GLN A 164 5.63 -15.92 15.83
N LYS A 165 6.27 -16.42 14.77
CA LYS A 165 7.44 -17.30 14.83
C LYS A 165 8.77 -16.57 15.02
N ILE A 166 8.80 -15.25 14.82
CA ILE A 166 9.99 -14.42 15.07
C ILE A 166 10.09 -13.92 16.52
N PHE A 167 9.10 -14.26 17.35
CA PHE A 167 9.11 -13.93 18.78
C PHE A 167 9.43 -15.17 19.61
N ILE A 168 10.21 -14.96 20.67
CA ILE A 168 10.42 -15.97 21.70
C ILE A 168 9.04 -16.25 22.32
N ALA A 169 8.55 -17.48 22.18
CA ALA A 169 7.36 -17.90 22.88
C ALA A 169 7.59 -17.65 24.38
N PRO A 170 6.66 -17.01 25.10
CA PRO A 170 6.88 -16.65 26.51
C PRO A 170 7.26 -17.92 27.27
N THR A 171 8.54 -18.04 27.60
CA THR A 171 9.07 -19.11 28.43
C THR A 171 8.50 -18.88 29.80
N SER A 172 7.38 -19.57 30.10
CA SER A 172 6.87 -19.93 31.42
C SER A 172 7.64 -19.26 32.55
N SER A 173 7.49 -17.95 32.70
CA SER A 173 8.01 -17.26 33.86
C SER A 173 6.99 -17.58 34.93
N THR A 174 7.45 -18.22 35.99
CA THR A 174 6.70 -18.52 37.22
C THR A 174 5.83 -17.32 37.56
N ALA A 175 4.58 -17.38 37.12
CA ALA A 175 3.70 -16.24 37.11
C ALA A 175 3.46 -15.89 38.57
N ARG A 176 3.83 -14.65 38.94
CA ARG A 176 3.21 -14.03 40.11
C ARG A 176 1.72 -14.29 39.99
N PRO A 177 1.06 -14.83 41.03
CA PRO A 177 -0.31 -15.28 40.92
C PRO A 177 -1.12 -14.19 40.22
N ASP A 178 -1.63 -14.51 39.02
CA ASP A 178 -2.38 -13.57 38.22
C ASP A 178 -3.48 -13.03 39.12
N ASN A 179 -3.39 -11.77 39.49
CA ASN A 179 -4.44 -11.12 40.26
C ASN A 179 -5.58 -10.86 39.27
N TYR A 180 -6.41 -11.88 39.08
CA TYR A 180 -7.53 -11.82 38.15
C TYR A 180 -8.50 -10.70 38.52
N ASP A 181 -8.60 -10.30 39.79
CA ASP A 181 -9.41 -9.16 40.21
C ASP A 181 -8.93 -7.85 39.58
N THR A 182 -7.62 -7.62 39.60
CA THR A 182 -7.02 -6.43 38.99
C THR A 182 -7.26 -6.40 37.48
N GLU A 183 -7.12 -7.54 36.80
CA GLU A 183 -7.36 -7.63 35.36
C GLU A 183 -8.84 -7.47 35.00
N ILE A 184 -9.76 -8.06 35.77
CA ILE A 184 -11.20 -7.87 35.58
C ILE A 184 -11.57 -6.40 35.79
N LEU A 185 -11.06 -5.74 36.84
CA LEU A 185 -11.28 -4.32 37.08
C LEU A 185 -10.79 -3.44 35.92
N LYS A 186 -9.63 -3.76 35.33
CA LYS A 186 -9.15 -3.03 34.13
C LYS A 186 -10.11 -3.18 32.95
N VAL A 187 -10.64 -4.37 32.71
CA VAL A 187 -11.63 -4.60 31.64
C VAL A 187 -12.94 -3.85 31.91
N LEU A 188 -13.45 -3.92 33.14
CA LEU A 188 -14.66 -3.19 33.54
C LEU A 188 -14.47 -1.67 33.45
N ALA A 189 -13.29 -1.17 33.81
CA ALA A 189 -12.93 0.25 33.67
C ALA A 189 -12.86 0.67 32.19
N LYS A 190 -12.21 -0.14 31.33
CA LYS A 190 -12.16 0.08 29.86
C LYS A 190 -13.56 0.22 29.28
N TYR A 191 -14.51 -0.59 29.75
CA TYR A 191 -15.88 -0.63 29.26
C TYR A 191 -16.90 0.06 30.18
N ARG A 192 -16.45 1.09 30.92
CA ARG A 192 -17.35 2.01 31.64
C ARG A 192 -18.36 2.67 30.69
N THR A 193 -17.96 2.87 29.44
CA THR A 193 -18.85 3.24 28.33
C THR A 193 -18.85 2.13 27.28
N ARG A 194 -20.02 1.85 26.70
CA ARG A 194 -20.12 0.86 25.62
C ARG A 194 -19.40 1.39 24.37
N PRO A 195 -18.80 0.50 23.55
CA PRO A 195 -18.18 0.89 22.28
C PRO A 195 -19.09 1.69 21.34
N TRP A 196 -20.41 1.50 21.44
CA TRP A 196 -21.42 2.14 20.58
C TRP A 196 -22.29 3.17 21.33
N GLY A 197 -21.78 3.73 22.43
CA GLY A 197 -22.44 4.78 23.20
C GLY A 197 -23.66 4.27 23.98
N LYS A 198 -24.84 4.85 23.74
CA LYS A 198 -26.07 4.57 24.52
C LYS A 198 -26.85 3.34 24.03
N LYS A 199 -26.50 2.78 22.87
CA LYS A 199 -27.20 1.60 22.34
C LYS A 199 -26.89 0.37 23.20
N THR A 200 -27.92 -0.39 23.54
CA THR A 200 -27.79 -1.65 24.26
C THR A 200 -27.43 -2.76 23.28
N TYR A 201 -26.56 -3.67 23.71
CA TYR A 201 -26.20 -4.84 22.94
C TYR A 201 -26.12 -6.01 23.92
N ARG A 202 -27.20 -6.79 23.94
CA ARG A 202 -27.47 -7.81 24.96
C ARG A 202 -26.31 -8.79 25.15
N ASP A 203 -25.71 -9.27 24.06
CA ASP A 203 -24.60 -10.23 24.11
C ASP A 203 -23.38 -9.62 24.81
N PHE A 204 -23.03 -8.36 24.48
CA PHE A 204 -21.95 -7.64 25.15
C PHE A 204 -22.25 -7.41 26.63
N ASP A 205 -23.47 -6.95 26.93
CA ASP A 205 -23.91 -6.70 28.30
C ASP A 205 -23.86 -7.99 29.14
N GLU A 206 -24.23 -9.14 28.57
CA GLU A 206 -24.12 -10.46 29.20
C GLU A 206 -22.65 -10.83 29.48
N LYS A 207 -21.73 -10.58 28.53
CA LYS A 207 -20.30 -10.86 28.76
C LYS A 207 -19.70 -9.96 29.85
N ILE A 208 -20.10 -8.69 29.90
CA ILE A 208 -19.71 -7.77 30.99
C ILE A 208 -20.31 -8.22 32.33
N TRP A 209 -21.57 -8.66 32.34
CA TRP A 209 -22.20 -9.21 33.53
C TRP A 209 -21.47 -10.43 34.07
N ASN A 210 -21.03 -11.34 33.20
CA ASN A 210 -20.25 -12.51 33.61
C ASN A 210 -18.92 -12.12 34.27
N LEU A 211 -18.25 -11.07 33.79
CA LEU A 211 -17.07 -10.52 34.47
C LEU A 211 -17.40 -9.91 35.82
N PHE A 212 -18.53 -9.19 35.92
CA PHE A 212 -19.00 -8.62 37.18
C PHE A 212 -19.36 -9.70 38.21
N MET A 213 -19.94 -10.83 37.78
CA MET A 213 -20.16 -11.97 38.66
C MET A 213 -18.84 -12.64 39.06
N ALA A 214 -17.89 -12.73 38.13
CA ALA A 214 -16.59 -13.35 38.38
C ALA A 214 -15.76 -12.61 39.42
N ILE A 215 -15.71 -11.27 39.40
CA ILE A 215 -14.93 -10.50 40.39
C ILE A 215 -15.42 -10.71 41.84
N ASN A 216 -16.71 -10.98 42.03
CA ASN A 216 -17.31 -11.23 43.34
C ASN A 216 -17.22 -12.70 43.77
N SER A 217 -16.74 -13.59 42.91
CA SER A 217 -16.51 -14.99 43.27
C SER A 217 -15.22 -15.14 44.08
N GLU A 218 -15.15 -16.13 44.96
CA GLU A 218 -13.88 -16.52 45.60
C GLU A 218 -13.09 -17.51 44.73
N GLU A 219 -13.73 -18.12 43.73
CA GLU A 219 -13.15 -19.15 42.88
C GLU A 219 -12.24 -18.55 41.80
N GLN A 220 -10.92 -18.68 41.99
CA GLN A 220 -9.90 -18.19 41.04
C GLN A 220 -10.03 -18.81 39.64
N THR A 221 -10.44 -20.08 39.56
CA THR A 221 -10.69 -20.77 38.28
C THR A 221 -11.84 -20.13 37.51
N PHE A 222 -12.93 -19.75 38.20
CA PHE A 222 -14.05 -19.03 37.59
C PHE A 222 -13.62 -17.66 37.06
N LYS A 223 -12.83 -16.90 37.84
CA LYS A 223 -12.26 -15.61 37.41
C LYS A 223 -11.40 -15.73 36.17
N LYS A 224 -10.48 -16.70 36.17
CA LYS A 224 -9.61 -17.00 35.03
C LYS A 224 -10.43 -17.32 33.77
N ASN A 225 -11.40 -18.22 33.89
CA ASN A 225 -12.22 -18.67 32.77
C ASN A 225 -13.11 -17.54 32.22
N ALA A 226 -13.73 -16.74 33.10
CA ALA A 226 -14.54 -15.60 32.70
C ALA A 226 -13.71 -14.54 31.97
N LEU A 227 -12.51 -14.21 32.50
CA LEU A 227 -11.60 -13.26 31.86
C LEU A 227 -11.12 -13.75 30.50
N ALA A 228 -10.71 -15.03 30.40
CA ALA A 228 -10.26 -15.62 29.14
C ALA A 228 -11.39 -15.66 28.09
N ALA A 229 -12.61 -16.06 28.50
CA ALA A 229 -13.78 -16.08 27.64
C ALA A 229 -14.14 -14.68 27.14
N PHE A 230 -14.05 -13.65 28.01
CA PHE A 230 -14.30 -12.28 27.62
C PHE A 230 -13.23 -11.75 26.65
N LYS A 231 -11.94 -11.97 26.91
CA LYS A 231 -10.85 -11.51 26.03
C LYS A 231 -11.04 -12.05 24.61
N LYS A 232 -11.31 -13.36 24.49
CA LYS A 232 -11.62 -14.00 23.20
C LYS A 232 -12.84 -13.37 22.53
N TYR A 233 -13.94 -13.20 23.28
CA TYR A 233 -15.14 -12.56 22.76
C TYR A 233 -14.89 -11.12 22.27
N ASP A 234 -14.12 -10.32 23.02
CA ASP A 234 -13.84 -8.92 22.68
C ASP A 234 -13.02 -8.80 21.39
N GLU A 235 -12.03 -9.69 21.22
CA GLU A 235 -11.23 -9.81 19.99
C GLU A 235 -12.12 -10.17 18.78
N ASP A 236 -12.89 -11.26 18.90
CA ASP A 236 -13.79 -11.73 17.82
C ASP A 236 -14.82 -10.66 17.44
N ARG A 237 -15.44 -10.02 18.44
CA ARG A 237 -16.39 -8.93 18.26
C ARG A 237 -15.74 -7.75 17.53
N ALA A 238 -14.53 -7.33 17.92
CA ALA A 238 -13.87 -6.19 17.32
C ALA A 238 -13.53 -6.42 15.83
N ILE A 239 -13.11 -7.64 15.47
CA ILE A 239 -12.87 -8.04 14.08
C ILE A 239 -14.17 -7.96 13.26
N LEU A 240 -15.25 -8.53 13.79
CA LEU A 240 -16.56 -8.55 13.12
C LEU A 240 -17.15 -7.15 12.97
N ASP A 241 -17.05 -6.30 14.01
CA ASP A 241 -17.52 -4.91 13.97
C ASP A 241 -16.78 -4.11 12.89
N LYS A 242 -15.46 -4.29 12.79
CA LYS A 242 -14.65 -3.63 11.75
C LYS A 242 -15.05 -4.10 10.35
N ALA A 243 -15.26 -5.40 10.16
CA ALA A 243 -15.68 -5.97 8.88
C ALA A 243 -17.08 -5.49 8.45
N LEU A 244 -18.03 -5.45 9.39
CA LEU A 244 -19.38 -4.93 9.15
C LEU A 244 -19.36 -3.45 8.80
N ALA A 245 -18.64 -2.63 9.57
CA ALA A 245 -18.51 -1.20 9.30
C ALA A 245 -17.91 -0.93 7.91
N HIS A 246 -16.87 -1.70 7.54
CA HIS A 246 -16.27 -1.61 6.22
C HIS A 246 -17.28 -1.98 5.10
N ARG A 247 -18.00 -3.10 5.23
CA ARG A 247 -19.00 -3.53 4.23
C ARG A 247 -20.18 -2.56 4.12
N ILE A 248 -20.64 -1.98 5.23
CA ILE A 248 -21.67 -0.94 5.23
C ILE A 248 -21.18 0.29 4.44
N ALA A 249 -19.93 0.72 4.67
CA ALA A 249 -19.34 1.85 3.96
C ALA A 249 -19.14 1.57 2.46
N GLU A 250 -18.79 0.34 2.07
CA GLU A 250 -18.75 -0.09 0.66
C GLU A 250 -20.13 0.06 0.00
N PHE A 251 -21.18 -0.49 0.63
CA PHE A 251 -22.54 -0.39 0.09
C PHE A 251 -23.05 1.04 0.05
N GLU A 252 -22.72 1.85 1.05
CA GLU A 252 -23.09 3.27 1.07
C GLU A 252 -22.49 4.05 -0.10
N LYS A 253 -21.25 3.74 -0.50
CA LYS A 253 -20.61 4.32 -1.68
C LYS A 253 -21.19 3.79 -2.99
N GLN A 254 -21.60 2.53 -3.05
CA GLN A 254 -22.11 1.89 -4.27
C GLN A 254 -23.55 2.30 -4.60
N ILE A 255 -24.44 2.36 -3.61
CA ILE A 255 -25.89 2.57 -3.79
C ILE A 255 -26.26 3.80 -4.66
N PRO A 256 -25.58 4.96 -4.57
CA PRO A 256 -25.90 6.11 -5.42
C PRO A 256 -25.65 5.90 -6.91
N HIS A 257 -24.74 4.99 -7.27
CA HIS A 257 -24.32 4.74 -8.66
C HIS A 257 -25.01 3.52 -9.29
N GLU A 258 -25.78 2.77 -8.51
CA GLU A 258 -26.44 1.55 -8.96
C GLU A 258 -27.78 1.87 -9.65
N THR A 259 -27.91 1.54 -10.93
CA THR A 259 -29.13 1.78 -11.74
C THR A 259 -30.00 0.53 -11.94
N ASN A 260 -29.45 -0.66 -11.69
CA ASN A 260 -30.14 -1.94 -11.84
C ASN A 260 -31.08 -2.23 -10.64
N PRO A 261 -31.97 -3.24 -10.76
CA PRO A 261 -32.81 -3.68 -9.64
C PRO A 261 -32.04 -4.10 -8.37
N CYS A 262 -30.74 -4.39 -8.46
CA CYS A 262 -29.91 -4.73 -7.29
C CYS A 262 -29.75 -3.55 -6.32
N ARG A 263 -30.00 -2.30 -6.73
CA ARG A 263 -29.97 -1.15 -5.80
C ARG A 263 -30.86 -1.38 -4.58
N VAL A 264 -32.05 -1.94 -4.77
CA VAL A 264 -32.99 -2.22 -3.68
C VAL A 264 -32.43 -3.28 -2.73
N ASP A 265 -31.81 -4.33 -3.27
CA ASP A 265 -31.15 -5.37 -2.47
C ASP A 265 -29.96 -4.82 -1.68
N LEU A 266 -29.12 -3.96 -2.28
CA LEU A 266 -28.01 -3.30 -1.60
C LEU A 266 -28.50 -2.43 -0.43
N ILE A 267 -29.58 -1.67 -0.62
CA ILE A 267 -30.20 -0.89 0.46
C ILE A 267 -30.70 -1.81 1.58
N ARG A 268 -31.37 -2.92 1.23
CA ARG A 268 -31.84 -3.91 2.22
C ARG A 268 -30.67 -4.50 3.02
N LEU A 269 -29.62 -4.92 2.35
CA LEU A 269 -28.44 -5.51 2.98
C LEU A 269 -27.68 -4.52 3.84
N LYS A 270 -27.52 -3.26 3.39
CA LYS A 270 -26.92 -2.20 4.22
C LYS A 270 -27.69 -2.06 5.54
N LYS A 271 -29.03 -2.06 5.48
CA LYS A 271 -29.88 -2.01 6.69
C LYS A 271 -29.71 -3.27 7.55
N GLU A 272 -29.65 -4.45 6.95
CA GLU A 272 -29.41 -5.72 7.67
C GLU A 272 -28.07 -5.73 8.38
N LEU A 273 -26.99 -5.32 7.71
CA LEU A 273 -25.67 -5.21 8.32
C LEU A 273 -25.65 -4.17 9.45
N GLY A 274 -26.32 -3.02 9.25
CA GLY A 274 -26.47 -2.01 10.29
C GLY A 274 -27.20 -2.51 11.54
N ARG A 275 -28.17 -3.42 11.38
CA ARG A 275 -28.81 -4.12 12.50
C ARG A 275 -27.88 -5.17 13.13
N ALA A 276 -27.17 -5.94 12.30
CA ALA A 276 -26.25 -6.98 12.73
C ALA A 276 -25.12 -6.45 13.63
N MET A 277 -24.70 -5.19 13.49
CA MET A 277 -23.74 -4.52 14.38
C MET A 277 -24.07 -4.67 15.88
N PHE A 278 -25.35 -4.82 16.23
CA PHE A 278 -25.86 -4.91 17.60
C PHE A 278 -26.43 -6.30 17.94
N GLU A 279 -26.08 -7.32 17.14
CA GLU A 279 -26.49 -8.71 17.29
C GLU A 279 -25.31 -9.59 17.70
N THR A 280 -25.56 -10.83 18.13
CA THR A 280 -24.50 -11.76 18.58
C THR A 280 -23.36 -11.93 17.56
N THR A 281 -22.16 -12.29 18.01
CA THR A 281 -21.02 -12.56 17.10
C THR A 281 -21.36 -13.57 16.01
N GLN A 282 -22.13 -14.62 16.33
CA GLN A 282 -22.62 -15.58 15.35
C GLN A 282 -23.53 -14.93 14.29
N LYS A 283 -24.46 -14.06 14.70
CA LYS A 283 -25.34 -13.35 13.76
C LYS A 283 -24.56 -12.36 12.89
N LYS A 284 -23.58 -11.66 13.46
CA LYS A 284 -22.66 -10.77 12.70
C LYS A 284 -21.95 -11.53 11.59
N HIS A 285 -21.38 -12.69 11.93
CA HIS A 285 -20.74 -13.58 10.97
C HIS A 285 -21.72 -14.02 9.88
N ASN A 286 -22.91 -14.51 10.25
CA ASN A 286 -23.92 -14.96 9.30
C ASN A 286 -24.37 -13.84 8.34
N SER A 287 -24.57 -12.61 8.84
CA SER A 287 -24.90 -11.45 8.01
C SER A 287 -23.79 -11.09 7.03
N LEU A 288 -22.52 -11.15 7.46
CA LEU A 288 -21.37 -10.93 6.56
C LEU A 288 -21.34 -12.00 5.46
N VAL A 289 -21.49 -13.27 5.81
CA VAL A 289 -21.53 -14.38 4.83
C VAL A 289 -22.68 -14.22 3.85
N ALA A 290 -23.89 -13.89 4.32
CA ALA A 290 -25.05 -13.68 3.47
C ALA A 290 -24.82 -12.58 2.41
N THR A 291 -24.06 -11.53 2.77
CA THR A 291 -23.76 -10.43 1.81
C THR A 291 -22.77 -10.81 0.73
N ASN A 292 -22.00 -11.89 0.90
CA ASN A 292 -21.09 -12.36 -0.15
C ASN A 292 -21.86 -12.90 -1.37
N TYR A 293 -23.05 -13.48 -1.16
CA TYR A 293 -23.91 -13.98 -2.24
C TYR A 293 -24.50 -12.86 -3.11
N VAL A 294 -24.58 -11.62 -2.61
CA VAL A 294 -25.13 -10.51 -3.40
C VAL A 294 -24.09 -9.91 -4.34
N LYS A 295 -22.80 -10.00 -4.01
CA LYS A 295 -21.73 -9.77 -5.01
C LYS A 295 -21.90 -10.73 -6.21
N THR A 296 -22.48 -11.91 -5.99
CA THR A 296 -22.80 -12.86 -7.06
C THR A 296 -24.03 -12.46 -7.88
N CYS A 297 -25.03 -11.79 -7.29
CA CYS A 297 -26.16 -11.23 -8.04
C CYS A 297 -25.68 -10.18 -9.07
N LEU A 298 -24.75 -9.31 -8.66
CA LEU A 298 -24.05 -8.37 -9.55
C LEU A 298 -23.28 -9.09 -10.67
N ASN A 299 -22.49 -10.11 -10.32
CA ASN A 299 -21.71 -10.85 -11.32
C ASN A 299 -22.60 -11.63 -12.32
N ASN A 300 -23.71 -12.20 -11.85
CA ASN A 300 -24.60 -12.98 -12.70
C ASN A 300 -25.46 -12.08 -13.61
N GLN A 301 -25.89 -10.91 -13.15
CA GLN A 301 -26.60 -9.96 -14.01
C GLN A 301 -25.68 -9.33 -15.06
N ILE A 302 -24.42 -9.04 -14.72
CA ILE A 302 -23.43 -8.57 -15.71
C ILE A 302 -23.19 -9.66 -16.76
N LYS A 303 -23.05 -10.93 -16.35
CA LYS A 303 -22.91 -12.05 -17.31
C LYS A 303 -24.14 -12.21 -18.20
N LEU A 304 -25.35 -12.06 -17.66
CA LEU A 304 -26.59 -12.11 -18.44
C LEU A 304 -26.69 -10.93 -19.41
N PHE A 305 -26.32 -9.72 -19.00
CA PHE A 305 -26.33 -8.54 -19.86
C PHE A 305 -25.33 -8.67 -21.02
N LEU A 306 -24.12 -9.16 -20.74
CA LEU A 306 -23.12 -9.45 -21.76
C LEU A 306 -23.60 -10.54 -22.73
N ALA A 307 -24.15 -11.64 -22.21
CA ALA A 307 -24.69 -12.72 -23.03
C ALA A 307 -25.88 -12.29 -23.90
N MET A 308 -26.73 -11.36 -23.41
CA MET A 308 -27.83 -10.81 -24.20
C MET A 308 -27.35 -9.91 -25.32
N ASN A 309 -26.30 -9.11 -25.10
CA ASN A 309 -25.73 -8.26 -26.15
C ASN A 309 -25.04 -9.09 -27.24
N ASP A 310 -24.38 -10.19 -26.87
CA ASP A 310 -23.74 -11.10 -27.82
C ASP A 310 -24.76 -11.84 -28.72
N LEU A 311 -26.02 -11.99 -28.29
CA LEU A 311 -27.09 -12.60 -29.10
C LEU A 311 -27.78 -11.62 -30.06
N THR A 312 -27.46 -10.33 -30.00
CA THR A 312 -28.04 -9.29 -30.86
C THR A 312 -27.10 -8.75 -31.94
N LEU A 313 -25.91 -9.35 -32.09
CA LEU A 313 -24.97 -9.12 -33.20
C LEU A 313 -24.96 -10.33 -34.14
#